data_AF-A0A2N1NNU1-F1
#
_entry.id   AF-A0A2N1NNU1-F1
#
_cell.length_a   1.000
_cell.length_b   1.000
_cell.length_c   1.000
_cell.angle_alpha   90.00
_cell.angle_beta   90.00
_cell.angle_gamma   90.00
#
_symmetry.space_group_name_H-M   'P 1'
#
loop_
_entity.id
_entity.type
_entity.pdbx_description
1 polymer ?
#
loop_
_entity_poly.entity_id
_entity_poly.type
_entity_poly.pdbx_seq_one_letter_code
_entity_poly.pdbx_strand_id
1 'polypeptide(L)' 'MWELTSGYPPKTGNISKNQIIDGYRESSIPDTPKKYLDLYKSCWNPEPDVRPSINQVFSLLGKMLYAQTKKILKPSEL' A
#
# COMPACT_ATOMS: atom_id res chain seq x y z
N MET A 1 0.17 -2.67 -5.38
CA MET A 1 0.87 -2.53 -4.08
C MET A 1 0.57 -3.70 -3.17
N TRP A 2 -0.70 -4.04 -2.91
CA TRP A 2 -1.06 -5.22 -2.12
C TRP A 2 -0.38 -6.50 -2.62
N GLU A 3 -0.47 -6.81 -3.91
CA GLU A 3 0.20 -7.97 -4.55
C GLU A 3 1.71 -8.01 -4.29
N LEU A 4 2.37 -6.85 -4.34
CA LEU A 4 3.82 -6.75 -4.08
C LEU A 4 4.17 -7.03 -2.61
N THR A 5 3.29 -6.63 -1.69
CA THR A 5 3.50 -6.86 -0.25
C THR A 5 3.01 -8.22 0.21
N SER A 6 2.05 -8.83 -0.49
CA SER A 6 1.50 -10.14 -0.17
C SER A 6 2.28 -11.27 -0.82
N GLY A 7 2.89 -11.03 -1.99
CA GLY A 7 3.47 -12.08 -2.82
C GLY A 7 2.43 -12.97 -3.49
N TYR A 8 1.14 -12.60 -3.44
CA TYR A 8 0.04 -13.35 -4.01
C TYR A 8 -0.71 -12.52 -5.05
N PRO A 9 -1.15 -13.13 -6.16
CA PRO A 9 -2.07 -12.46 -7.06
C PRO A 9 -3.35 -12.09 -6.31
N PRO A 10 -3.97 -10.94 -6.60
CA PRO A 10 -5.29 -10.62 -6.08
C PRO A 10 -6.28 -11.74 -6.43
N LYS A 11 -7.30 -11.95 -5.59
CA LYS A 11 -8.34 -12.94 -5.88
C LYS A 11 -9.04 -12.57 -7.18
N THR A 12 -8.81 -13.36 -8.22
CA THR A 12 -9.41 -13.16 -9.55
C THR A 12 -10.67 -14.01 -9.76
N GLY A 13 -10.89 -15.06 -8.96
CA GLY A 13 -12.05 -15.93 -9.03
C GLY A 13 -13.19 -15.48 -8.10
N ASN A 14 -14.39 -15.31 -8.65
CA ASN A 14 -15.66 -15.05 -7.96
C ASN A 14 -15.84 -13.70 -7.24
N ILE A 15 -14.98 -12.70 -7.46
CA ILE A 15 -15.29 -11.33 -7.03
C ILE A 15 -16.15 -10.64 -8.08
N SER A 16 -17.43 -10.46 -7.75
CA SER A 16 -18.35 -9.65 -8.56
C SER A 16 -18.03 -8.16 -8.45
N LYS A 17 -18.39 -7.39 -9.48
CA LYS A 17 -18.32 -5.92 -9.45
C LYS A 17 -19.06 -5.34 -8.24
N ASN A 18 -20.20 -5.93 -7.88
CA ASN A 18 -21.01 -5.52 -6.74
C ASN A 18 -20.22 -5.62 -5.44
N GLN A 19 -19.49 -6.71 -5.21
CA GLN A 19 -18.66 -6.84 -4.01
C GLN A 19 -17.61 -5.73 -3.89
N ILE A 20 -16.99 -5.32 -5.01
CA ILE A 20 -16.01 -4.21 -4.99
C ILE A 20 -16.68 -2.87 -4.67
N ILE A 21 -17.88 -2.64 -5.21
CA ILE A 21 -18.71 -1.46 -4.92
C ILE A 21 -19.14 -1.44 -3.45
N ASP A 22 -19.51 -2.61 -2.91
CA ASP A 22 -19.90 -2.83 -1.51
C ASP A 22 -18.70 -2.77 -0.54
N GLY A 23 -17.50 -2.42 -1.04
CA GLY A 23 -16.33 -2.17 -0.21
C GLY A 23 -15.42 -3.38 -0.01
N TYR A 24 -15.61 -4.49 -0.72
CA TYR A 24 -14.68 -5.61 -0.69
C TYR A 24 -13.26 -5.15 -1.05
N ARG A 25 -12.31 -5.44 -0.16
CA ARG A 25 -10.87 -5.26 -0.39
C ARG A 25 -10.15 -6.48 0.15
N GLU A 26 -8.98 -6.76 -0.40
CA GLU A 26 -8.13 -7.84 0.09
C GLU A 26 -7.75 -7.61 1.56
N SER A 27 -7.72 -8.69 2.33
CA SER A 27 -7.28 -8.66 3.72
C SER A 27 -5.79 -8.28 3.83
N SER A 28 -5.41 -7.63 4.91
CA SER A 28 -3.99 -7.43 5.20
C SER A 28 -3.30 -8.77 5.46
N ILE A 29 -2.10 -8.96 4.88
CA ILE A 29 -1.27 -10.13 5.14
C ILE A 29 -0.39 -9.85 6.36
N PRO A 30 -0.15 -10.85 7.24
CA PRO A 30 0.86 -10.75 8.30
C PRO A 30 2.18 -10.19 7.77
N ASP A 31 2.89 -9.45 8.62
CA ASP A 31 4.21 -8.86 8.31
C ASP A 31 4.25 -7.80 7.19
N THR A 32 3.12 -7.45 6.58
CA THR A 32 3.05 -6.27 5.71
C THR A 32 3.48 -5.04 6.51
N PRO A 33 4.54 -4.29 6.09
CA PRO A 33 4.98 -3.15 6.87
C PRO A 33 3.85 -2.10 6.94
N LYS A 34 3.55 -1.63 8.15
CA LYS A 34 2.40 -0.75 8.44
C LYS A 34 2.24 0.41 7.46
N LYS A 35 3.34 1.04 7.05
CA LYS A 35 3.31 2.17 6.10
C LYS A 35 2.76 1.79 4.72
N TYR A 36 3.06 0.59 4.22
CA TYR A 36 2.47 0.11 2.96
C TYR A 36 1.00 -0.26 3.14
N LEU A 37 0.63 -0.88 4.28
CA LEU A 37 -0.76 -1.16 4.65
C LEU A 37 -1.61 0.11 4.65
N ASP A 38 -1.15 1.14 5.35
CA ASP A 38 -1.85 2.43 5.43
C ASP A 38 -1.96 3.07 4.04
N LEU A 39 -0.90 3.00 3.23
CA LEU A 39 -0.87 3.57 1.89
C LEU A 39 -1.86 2.90 0.94
N TYR A 40 -1.84 1.58 0.78
CA TYR A 40 -2.79 0.94 -0.14
C TYR A 40 -4.23 1.03 0.35
N LYS A 41 -4.46 1.07 1.68
CA LYS A 41 -5.80 1.34 2.24
C LYS A 41 -6.29 2.74 1.87
N SER A 42 -5.43 3.75 1.92
CA SER A 42 -5.79 5.11 1.49
C SER A 42 -6.15 5.17 0.00
N CYS A 43 -5.45 4.43 -0.86
CA CYS A 43 -5.77 4.30 -2.29
C CYS A 43 -7.12 3.61 -2.55
N TRP A 44 -7.60 2.84 -1.58
CA TRP A 44 -8.83 2.06 -1.65
C TRP A 44 -10.03 2.70 -0.97
N ASN A 45 -9.89 3.94 -0.46
CA ASN A 45 -10.93 4.63 0.26
C ASN A 45 -12.25 4.67 -0.56
N PRO A 46 -13.41 4.35 0.05
CA PRO A 46 -14.69 4.40 -0.66
C PRO A 46 -14.93 5.79 -1.28
N GLU A 47 -14.64 6.86 -0.54
CA GLU A 47 -14.75 8.24 -1.01
C GLU A 47 -13.65 8.53 -2.05
N PRO A 48 -13.99 8.80 -3.33
CA PRO A 48 -12.97 9.01 -4.36
C PRO A 48 -12.09 10.23 -4.11
N ASP A 49 -12.66 11.31 -3.58
CA ASP A 49 -11.99 12.60 -3.42
C ASP A 49 -10.93 12.60 -2.31
N VAL A 50 -10.98 11.64 -1.39
CA VAL A 50 -9.98 11.52 -0.32
C VAL A 50 -8.82 10.58 -0.70
N ARG A 51 -8.90 9.93 -1.87
CA ARG A 51 -7.83 9.07 -2.36
C ARG A 51 -6.62 9.94 -2.71
N PRO A 52 -5.39 9.47 -2.42
CA PRO A 52 -4.20 10.21 -2.79
C PRO A 52 -4.05 10.23 -4.32
N SER A 53 -3.60 11.37 -4.84
CA SER A 53 -3.12 11.47 -6.22
C SER A 53 -1.85 10.62 -6.41
N ILE A 54 -1.55 10.28 -7.67
CA ILE A 54 -0.34 9.52 -8.00
C ILE A 54 0.94 10.23 -7.52
N ASN A 55 0.97 11.57 -7.54
CA ASN A 55 2.10 12.36 -7.05
C ASN A 55 2.27 12.25 -5.53
N GLN A 56 1.17 12.22 -4.77
CA GLN A 56 1.21 11.99 -3.31
C GLN A 56 1.69 10.58 -2.99
N VAL A 57 1.20 9.56 -3.71
CA VAL A 57 1.66 8.17 -3.57
C VAL A 57 3.16 8.06 -3.85
N PHE A 58 3.64 8.63 -4.96
CA PHE A 58 5.05 8.64 -5.32
C PHE A 58 5.92 9.32 -4.25
N SER A 59 5.51 10.50 -3.78
CA SER A 59 6.21 11.22 -2.72
C SER A 59 6.30 10.40 -1.42
N LEU A 60 5.22 9.74 -1.02
CA LEU A 60 5.20 8.90 0.18
C LEU A 60 6.12 7.69 0.03
N LEU A 61 6.12 7.02 -1.12
CA LEU A 61 7.02 5.91 -1.42
C LEU A 61 8.48 6.35 -1.37
N GLY A 62 8.82 7.51 -1.93
CA GLY A 62 10.16 8.09 -1.86
C GLY A 62 10.62 8.36 -0.42
N LYS A 63 9.73 8.94 0.41
CA LYS A 63 10.01 9.16 1.85
C LYS A 63 10.21 7.85 2.59
N MET A 64 9.45 6.81 2.25
CA MET A 64 9.60 5.48 2.84
C MET A 64 10.95 4.85 2.48
N LEU A 65 11.35 4.94 1.22
CA LEU A 65 12.63 4.44 0.73
C LEU A 65 13.80 5.14 1.43
N TYR A 66 13.78 6.47 1.47
CA TYR A 66 14.81 7.27 2.15
C TYR A 66 14.92 6.94 3.65
N ALA A 67 13.78 6.74 4.32
CA ALA A 67 13.77 6.36 5.73
C ALA A 67 14.32 4.93 5.95
N GLN A 68 14.18 4.02 4.99
CA GLN A 68 14.76 2.68 5.06
C GLN A 68 16.26 2.73 4.80
N THR A 69 16.72 3.45 3.78
CA THR A 69 18.16 3.57 3.47
C THR A 69 18.94 4.23 4.59
N LYS A 70 18.37 5.27 5.24
CA LYS A 70 18.96 5.90 6.43
C LYS A 70 19.01 4.98 7.67
N LYS A 71 18.16 3.95 7.75
CA LYS A 71 18.23 2.95 8.84
C LYS A 71 19.27 1.87 8.56
N ILE A 72 19.53 1.58 7.28
CA ILE A 72 20.49 0.57 6.84
C ILE A 72 21.92 1.14 6.90
N LEU A 73 22.09 2.41 6.53
CA LEU A 73 23.34 3.15 6.70
C LEU A 73 23.48 3.63 8.14
N LYS A 74 24.50 3.16 8.87
CA LYS A 74 24.76 3.69 10.22
C LYS A 74 25.31 5.11 10.12
N PRO A 75 25.03 6.02 11.08
CA PRO A 75 25.65 7.35 11.12
C PRO A 75 27.19 7.33 11.16
N SER A 76 27.80 6.19 11.44
CA SER A 76 29.25 5.96 11.44
C SER A 76 29.84 5.68 10.06
N GLU A 77 29.03 5.60 9.00
CA GLU A 77 29.44 5.33 7.61
C GLU A 77 29.20 6.55 6.69
N LEU A 78 28.95 7.73 7.27
CA LEU A 78 28.83 9.03 6.59
C LEU A 78 30.04 9.92 6.90
#